data_AF-A0A8E2F0Q8-F1
#
_entry.id   AF-A0A8E2F0Q8-F1
#
_cell.length_a   1.000
_cell.length_b   1.000
_cell.length_c   1.000
_cell.angle_alpha   90.00
_cell.angle_beta   90.00
_cell.angle_gamma   90.00
#
_symmetry.space_group_name_H-M   'P 1'
#
loop_
_entity.id
_entity.type
_entity.pdbx_description
1 polymer ?
#
loop_
_entity_poly.entity_id
_entity_poly.type
_entity_poly.pdbx_seq_one_letter_code
_entity_poly.pdbx_strand_id
1 'polypeptide(L)'
;FSSTFSLLLGQYLRRNLRHEFDILNAFTAVLTRMKDDIGVHLWGLPSKALAAALQWKTDQLFPTTQRVGFPSWSWAGWIHG
;
A
#
# COMPACT_ATOMS: atom_id res chain seq x y z
N PHE A 1 -12.71 -8.66 3.32
CA PHE A 1 -11.54 -7.76 3.14
C PHE A 1 -10.83 -7.67 4.48
N SER A 2 -9.51 -7.85 4.57
CA SER A 2 -8.81 -7.82 5.86
C SER A 2 -8.87 -6.41 6.45
N SER A 3 -9.58 -6.25 7.57
CA SER A 3 -9.69 -4.97 8.29
C SER A 3 -8.31 -4.43 8.66
N THR A 4 -7.38 -5.32 8.98
CA THR A 4 -5.99 -5.01 9.32
C THR A 4 -5.23 -4.39 8.13
N PHE A 5 -5.37 -4.93 6.92
CA PHE A 5 -4.71 -4.35 5.73
C PHE A 5 -5.20 -2.93 5.46
N SER A 6 -6.52 -2.71 5.48
CA SER A 6 -7.10 -1.37 5.27
C SER A 6 -6.63 -0.37 6.33
N LEU A 7 -6.59 -0.79 7.59
CA LEU A 7 -6.20 0.05 8.70
C LEU A 7 -4.72 0.45 8.59
N LEU A 8 -3.85 -0.51 8.31
CA LEU A 8 -2.42 -0.26 8.08
C LEU A 8 -2.19 0.65 6.87
N LEU A 9 -2.91 0.40 5.77
CA LEU A 9 -2.81 1.23 4.57
C LEU A 9 -3.28 2.67 4.85
N GLY A 10 -4.40 2.86 5.55
CA GLY A 10 -4.88 4.19 5.94
C GLY A 10 -3.94 4.91 6.91
N GLN A 11 -3.20 4.19 7.76
CA GLN A 11 -2.13 4.79 8.56
C GLN A 11 -0.93 5.20 7.71
N TYR A 12 -0.61 4.43 6.65
CA TYR A 12 0.46 4.77 5.71
C TYR A 12 0.14 6.03 4.91
N LEU A 13 -1.05 6.10 4.30
CA LEU A 13 -1.45 7.18 3.39
C LEU A 13 -1.49 8.56 4.05
N ARG A 14 -1.55 8.63 5.39
CA ARG A 14 -1.60 9.87 6.18
C ARG A 14 -0.24 10.35 6.67
N ARG A 15 0.82 9.58 6.49
CA ARG A 15 2.17 9.97 6.94
C ARG A 15 2.83 10.80 5.85
N ASN A 16 3.36 11.96 6.22
CA ASN A 16 4.28 12.70 5.36
C ASN A 16 5.65 12.01 5.37
N LEU A 17 5.97 11.31 4.29
CA LEU A 17 7.12 10.41 4.22
C LEU A 17 8.37 11.15 3.77
N ARG A 18 9.25 11.48 4.73
CA ARG A 18 10.55 12.11 4.44
C ARG A 18 11.53 11.17 3.72
N HIS A 19 11.41 9.86 3.96
CA HIS A 19 12.21 8.81 3.32
C HIS A 19 11.30 7.68 2.85
N GLU A 20 10.88 7.76 1.58
CA GLU A 20 9.85 6.88 1.04
C GLU A 20 10.29 5.40 0.95
N PHE A 21 11.59 5.15 0.74
CA PHE A 21 12.15 3.80 0.65
C PHE A 21 12.08 3.04 1.98
N ASP A 22 12.39 3.69 3.10
CA ASP A 22 12.43 3.02 4.42
C ASP A 22 11.06 2.49 4.81
N ILE A 23 10.01 3.25 4.49
CA ILE A 23 8.65 2.86 4.81
C ILE A 23 8.09 1.83 3.82
N LEU A 24 8.45 1.88 2.52
CA LEU A 24 8.12 0.81 1.58
C LEU A 24 8.74 -0.51 2.02
N ASN A 25 9.99 -0.50 2.48
CA ASN A 25 10.67 -1.68 3.02
C ASN A 25 9.99 -2.17 4.30
N ALA A 26 9.65 -1.28 5.22
CA ALA A 26 8.94 -1.64 6.45
C ALA A 26 7.56 -2.25 6.16
N PHE A 27 6.79 -1.65 5.24
CA PHE A 27 5.46 -2.14 4.87
C PHE A 27 5.53 -3.48 4.12
N THR A 28 6.54 -3.65 3.27
CA THR A 28 6.85 -4.94 2.63
C THR A 28 7.09 -6.03 3.67
N ALA A 29 7.84 -5.74 4.74
CA ALA A 29 8.07 -6.70 5.82
C ALA A 29 6.76 -7.08 6.55
N VAL A 30 5.89 -6.10 6.81
CA VAL A 30 4.56 -6.35 7.41
C VAL A 30 3.71 -7.25 6.52
N LEU A 31 3.59 -6.91 5.22
CA LEU A 31 2.82 -7.71 4.26
C LEU A 31 3.37 -9.13 4.11
N THR A 32 4.70 -9.27 4.12
CA THR A 32 5.37 -10.58 4.05
C THR A 32 5.07 -11.43 5.29
N ARG A 33 5.01 -10.82 6.48
CA ARG A 33 4.64 -11.52 7.71
C ARG A 33 3.16 -11.93 7.73
N MET A 34 2.30 -11.17 7.06
CA MET A 34 0.87 -11.46 6.94
C MET A 34 0.54 -12.42 5.79
N LYS A 35 1.53 -13.00 5.09
CA LYS A 35 1.32 -13.79 3.86
C LYS A 35 0.32 -14.94 4.03
N ASP A 36 0.25 -15.53 5.22
CA ASP A 36 -0.62 -16.68 5.47
C ASP A 36 -2.10 -16.24 5.47
N ASP A 37 -2.37 -15.01 5.92
CA ASP A 37 -3.71 -14.41 5.95
C ASP A 37 -4.08 -13.78 4.59
N ILE A 38 -3.14 -13.06 3.97
CA ILE A 38 -3.44 -12.18 2.82
C ILE A 38 -2.96 -12.73 1.46
N GLY A 39 -2.21 -13.83 1.49
CA GLY A 39 -1.44 -14.33 0.34
C GLY A 39 -0.14 -13.56 0.12
N VAL A 40 0.56 -13.89 -0.96
CA VAL A 40 1.68 -13.07 -1.43
C VAL A 40 1.20 -11.65 -1.74
N HIS A 41 2.06 -10.66 -1.55
CA HIS A 41 1.74 -9.29 -1.94
C HIS A 41 2.21 -9.02 -3.38
N LEU A 42 1.39 -8.31 -4.14
CA LEU A 42 1.65 -7.87 -5.51
C LEU A 42 1.72 -6.34 -5.50
N TRP A 43 2.93 -5.79 -5.59
CA TRP A 43 3.16 -4.34 -5.55
C TRP A 43 2.50 -3.66 -4.34
N GLY A 44 2.49 -4.32 -3.18
CA GLY A 44 1.85 -3.80 -1.96
C GLY A 44 0.37 -4.16 -1.77
N LEU A 45 -0.25 -4.89 -2.71
CA LEU A 45 -1.63 -5.39 -2.59
C LEU A 45 -1.70 -6.88 -2.24
N PRO A 46 -2.63 -7.33 -1.38
CA PRO A 46 -2.80 -8.74 -1.03
C PRO A 46 -3.39 -9.56 -2.19
N SER A 47 -2.77 -10.69 -2.56
CA SER A 47 -3.23 -11.50 -3.69
C SER A 47 -4.57 -12.20 -3.43
N LYS A 48 -4.83 -12.69 -2.20
CA LYS A 48 -6.10 -13.36 -1.85
C LYS A 48 -7.31 -12.43 -1.91
N ALA A 49 -7.09 -11.11 -1.87
CA ALA A 49 -8.12 -10.09 -1.87
C ALA A 49 -7.88 -9.01 -2.92
N LEU A 50 -7.18 -9.36 -4.01
CA LEU A 50 -6.67 -8.39 -4.99
C LEU A 50 -7.78 -7.52 -5.58
N ALA A 51 -8.92 -8.11 -5.96
CA ALA A 51 -10.04 -7.36 -6.56
C ALA A 51 -10.55 -6.23 -5.63
N ALA A 52 -10.69 -6.53 -4.33
CA ALA A 52 -11.08 -5.53 -3.35
C ALA A 52 -9.93 -4.57 -3.01
N ALA A 53 -8.67 -5.03 -3.08
CA ALA A 53 -7.51 -4.21 -2.80
C ALA A 53 -7.21 -3.20 -3.91
N LEU A 54 -7.56 -3.51 -5.16
CA LEU A 54 -7.53 -2.59 -6.30
C LEU A 54 -8.49 -1.41 -6.12
N GLN A 55 -9.52 -1.56 -5.29
CA GLN A 55 -10.46 -0.51 -4.93
C GLN A 55 -9.97 0.32 -3.73
N TRP A 56 -8.65 0.32 -3.46
CA TRP A 56 -8.09 1.16 -2.42
C TRP A 56 -8.45 2.63 -2.67
N LYS A 57 -8.69 3.35 -1.58
CA LYS A 57 -9.02 4.76 -1.60
C LYS A 57 -8.24 5.44 -0.49
N THR A 58 -7.93 6.71 -0.72
CA THR A 58 -7.32 7.57 0.28
C THR A 58 -8.34 8.62 0.72
N ASP A 59 -8.29 9.00 1.99
CA ASP A 59 -9.01 10.15 2.53
C ASP A 59 -8.23 11.47 2.32
N GLN A 60 -6.98 11.37 1.87
CA GLN A 60 -6.15 12.50 1.46
C GLN A 60 -6.48 12.95 0.04
N LEU A 61 -6.02 14.15 -0.31
CA LEU A 61 -5.97 14.56 -1.72
C LEU A 61 -5.25 13.49 -2.54
N PHE A 62 -5.84 13.12 -3.68
CA PHE A 62 -5.25 12.08 -4.50
C PHE A 62 -3.83 12.51 -4.94
N PRO A 63 -2.82 11.64 -4.77
CA PRO A 63 -1.45 11.94 -5.18
C PRO A 63 -1.37 12.39 -6.63
N THR A 64 -0.70 13.52 -6.88
CA THR A 64 -0.48 14.02 -8.24
C THR A 64 0.77 13.42 -8.87
N THR A 65 1.69 12.88 -8.06
CA THR A 65 3.00 12.40 -8.53
C THR A 65 3.07 10.88 -8.46
N GLN A 66 3.23 10.26 -9.63
CA GLN A 66 3.48 8.82 -9.74
C GLN A 66 4.93 8.49 -9.33
N ARG A 67 5.09 7.41 -8.57
CA ARG A 67 6.39 6.84 -8.20
C ARG A 67 6.95 6.04 -9.38
N VAL A 68 8.11 6.47 -9.90
CA VAL A 68 8.80 5.79 -11.00
C VAL A 68 9.15 4.35 -10.62
N GLY A 69 8.92 3.41 -11.54
CA GLY A 69 9.20 1.99 -11.34
C GLY A 69 8.08 1.19 -10.65
N PHE A 70 6.96 1.84 -10.32
CA PHE A 70 5.81 1.19 -9.70
C PHE A 70 4.55 1.31 -10.58
N PRO A 71 3.65 0.30 -10.54
CA PRO A 71 2.42 0.33 -11.32
C PRO A 71 1.43 1.37 -10.77
N SER A 72 0.77 2.10 -11.66
CA SER A 72 -0.21 3.15 -11.31
C SER A 72 -1.46 2.64 -10.60
N TRP A 73 -1.80 1.36 -10.76
CA TRP A 73 -2.96 0.75 -10.09
C TRP A 73 -2.71 0.41 -8.61
N SER A 74 -1.47 0.46 -8.13
CA SER A 74 -1.14 0.23 -6.72
C SER A 74 -1.04 1.54 -5.95
N TRP A 75 -1.42 1.54 -4.67
CA TRP A 75 -1.16 2.64 -3.75
C TRP A 75 0.34 2.97 -3.64
N ALA A 76 1.21 1.98 -3.81
CA ALA A 76 2.67 2.16 -3.74
C ALA A 76 3.21 2.93 -4.97
N GLY A 77 2.43 2.97 -6.05
CA GLY A 77 2.73 3.70 -7.28
C GLY A 77 2.62 5.22 -7.16
N TRP A 78 2.35 5.74 -5.97
CA TRP A 78 2.08 7.16 -5.76
C TRP A 78 2.88 7.72 -4.58
N ILE A 79 3.23 9.01 -4.67
CA ILE A 79 3.88 9.78 -3.61
C ILE A 79 2.81 10.44 -2.76
N HIS A 80 2.73 10.07 -1.49
CA HIS A 80 1.72 10.58 -0.55
C HIS A 80 2.35 11.68 0.32
N GLY A 81 1.61 12.76 0.55
CA GLY A 81 2.07 13.98 1.25
C GLY A 81 1.68 14.03 2.72
#